data_AF-A0A4R1U8K4-F1
#
_entry.id   AF-A0A4R1U8K4-F1
#
_cell.length_a   1.000
_cell.length_b   1.000
_cell.length_c   1.000
_cell.angle_alpha   90.00
_cell.angle_beta   90.00
_cell.angle_gamma   90.00
#
_symmetry.space_group_name_H-M   'P 1'
#
loop_
_entity.id
_entity.type
_entity.pdbx_description
1 polymer ?
#
loop_
_entity_poly.entity_id
_entity_poly.type
_entity_poly.pdbx_seq_one_letter_code
_entity_poly.pdbx_strand_id
1 'polypeptide(L)'
;MAATIDVYSLVFTKADLDAAPKAERLFYLMATGLANEVQMLNKKLAVVVQSADGGQRIVNQANSAFAMMILRILSGRLWEGWGVISGASGWLRSAYEPSMSAVGVAALRDLRAIFNQKGGSFLKRLRDKVAFHSDAEAVEAAYDEMRPDEELGEYMCHTVGNTLHYSAELLHYRTLSHITGEPDHEAAVRLLLTETQRLTPLFNDVINAFVLVFAERYLSAGLARMKDEQETLMVGSFEDQRLSFFSKLPS
;
A
#
# COMPACT_ATOMS: atom_id res chain seq x y z
N MET A 1 13.43 -14.13 -19.29
CA MET A 1 14.54 -13.38 -19.94
C MET A 1 14.73 -12.09 -19.17
N ALA A 2 15.97 -11.67 -18.93
CA ALA A 2 16.23 -10.40 -18.27
C ALA A 2 15.82 -9.24 -19.19
N ALA A 3 15.07 -8.27 -18.67
CA ALA A 3 14.68 -7.06 -19.38
C ALA A 3 15.57 -5.89 -18.95
N THR A 4 15.63 -4.84 -19.76
CA THR A 4 16.27 -3.57 -19.38
C THR A 4 15.21 -2.51 -19.12
N ILE A 5 15.44 -1.67 -18.12
CA ILE A 5 14.67 -0.45 -17.89
C ILE A 5 15.61 0.74 -17.76
N ASP A 6 15.15 1.91 -18.18
CA ASP A 6 15.84 3.17 -17.92
C ASP A 6 15.30 3.80 -16.64
N VAL A 7 16.21 4.13 -15.73
CA VAL A 7 15.93 4.82 -14.48
C VAL A 7 16.59 6.20 -14.53
N TYR A 8 15.83 7.23 -14.19
CA TYR A 8 16.28 8.62 -14.20
C TYR A 8 16.38 9.14 -12.77
N SER A 9 17.48 9.81 -12.46
CA SER A 9 17.70 10.40 -11.14
C SER A 9 17.47 11.90 -11.15
N LEU A 10 16.48 12.36 -10.38
CA LEU A 10 16.30 13.78 -10.11
C LEU A 10 17.20 14.18 -8.92
N VAL A 11 18.40 14.67 -9.21
CA VAL A 11 19.38 15.05 -8.19
C VAL A 11 19.31 16.55 -7.89
N PHE A 12 19.05 16.88 -6.62
CA PHE A 12 19.02 18.25 -6.09
C PHE A 12 19.64 18.31 -4.69
N THR A 13 20.03 19.50 -4.29
CA THR A 13 20.60 19.79 -2.98
C THR A 13 19.51 20.17 -1.97
N LYS A 14 19.86 20.14 -0.67
CA LYS A 14 18.98 20.71 0.36
C LYS A 14 18.68 22.20 0.11
N ALA A 15 19.65 22.95 -0.43
CA ALA A 15 19.46 24.37 -0.72
C ALA A 15 18.38 24.60 -1.80
N ASP A 16 18.33 23.72 -2.81
CA ASP A 16 17.27 23.76 -3.82
C ASP A 16 15.89 23.52 -3.20
N LEU A 17 15.77 22.57 -2.26
CA LEU A 17 14.54 22.37 -1.50
C LEU A 17 14.20 23.52 -0.56
N ASP A 18 15.20 24.17 0.05
CA ASP A 18 14.98 25.30 0.97
C ASP A 18 14.42 26.54 0.24
N ALA A 19 14.60 26.64 -1.08
CA ALA A 19 14.01 27.67 -1.92
C ALA A 19 12.47 27.57 -2.00
N ALA A 20 11.91 26.36 -1.82
CA ALA A 20 10.48 26.17 -1.76
C ALA A 20 9.91 26.58 -0.38
N PRO A 21 8.68 27.14 -0.33
CA PRO A 21 8.00 27.42 0.93
C PRO A 21 7.96 26.21 1.87
N LYS A 22 8.06 26.45 3.18
CA LYS A 22 8.18 25.38 4.19
C LYS A 22 7.07 24.34 4.07
N ALA A 23 5.82 24.77 3.88
CA ALA A 23 4.69 23.86 3.73
C ALA A 23 4.82 22.96 2.49
N GLU A 24 5.25 23.54 1.36
CA GLU A 24 5.37 22.83 0.08
C GLU A 24 6.49 21.79 0.10
N ARG A 25 7.68 22.14 0.61
CA ARG A 25 8.81 21.18 0.70
C ARG A 25 8.54 20.05 1.70
N LEU A 26 7.87 20.34 2.82
CA LEU A 26 7.49 19.29 3.76
C LEU A 26 6.43 18.37 3.15
N PHE A 27 5.45 18.93 2.43
CA PHE A 27 4.48 18.13 1.70
C PHE A 27 5.14 17.27 0.61
N TYR A 28 6.09 17.82 -0.15
CA TYR A 28 6.87 17.05 -1.13
C TYR A 28 7.52 15.81 -0.49
N LEU A 29 8.22 15.97 0.64
CA LEU A 29 8.87 14.87 1.34
C LEU A 29 7.86 13.84 1.89
N MET A 30 6.75 14.30 2.47
CA MET A 30 5.71 13.41 3.01
C MET A 30 4.97 12.65 1.90
N ALA A 31 4.61 13.33 0.81
CA ALA A 31 3.87 12.77 -0.31
C ALA A 31 4.73 11.77 -1.10
N THR A 32 5.99 12.08 -1.38
CA THR A 32 6.92 11.13 -2.03
C THR A 32 7.24 9.94 -1.14
N GLY A 33 7.39 10.14 0.18
CA GLY A 33 7.49 9.05 1.15
C GLY A 33 6.27 8.12 1.13
N LEU A 34 5.07 8.70 1.11
CA LEU A 34 3.81 7.94 0.96
C LEU A 34 3.77 7.13 -0.35
N ALA A 35 4.18 7.73 -1.48
CA ALA A 35 4.23 7.03 -2.76
C ALA A 35 5.18 5.83 -2.71
N ASN A 36 6.36 5.97 -2.10
CA ASN A 36 7.30 4.87 -1.91
C ASN A 36 6.66 3.72 -1.14
N GLU A 37 6.05 4.01 0.01
CA GLU A 37 5.42 2.99 0.87
C GLU A 37 4.30 2.24 0.14
N VAL A 38 3.39 2.99 -0.51
CA VAL A 38 2.25 2.42 -1.23
C VAL A 38 2.72 1.56 -2.40
N GLN A 39 3.67 2.03 -3.21
CA GLN A 39 4.19 1.27 -4.35
C GLN A 39 4.94 0.01 -3.90
N MET A 40 5.78 0.10 -2.86
CA MET A 40 6.52 -1.05 -2.33
C MET A 40 5.59 -2.11 -1.74
N LEU A 41 4.57 -1.71 -0.98
CA LEU A 41 3.59 -2.63 -0.41
C LEU A 41 2.75 -3.29 -1.51
N ASN A 42 2.26 -2.51 -2.48
CA ASN A 42 1.48 -3.04 -3.60
C ASN A 42 2.29 -4.03 -4.45
N LYS A 43 3.57 -3.72 -4.74
CA LYS A 43 4.47 -4.64 -5.44
C LYS A 43 4.68 -5.94 -4.65
N LYS A 44 4.98 -5.84 -3.35
CA LYS A 44 5.16 -7.02 -2.49
C LYS A 44 3.90 -7.89 -2.44
N LEU A 45 2.73 -7.28 -2.30
CA LEU A 45 1.46 -7.98 -2.32
C LEU A 45 1.28 -8.77 -3.62
N ALA A 46 1.53 -8.14 -4.76
CA ALA A 46 1.44 -8.81 -6.06
C ALA A 46 2.41 -9.99 -6.18
N VAL A 47 3.65 -9.86 -5.68
CA VAL A 47 4.64 -10.96 -5.67
C VAL A 47 4.18 -12.12 -4.78
N VAL A 48 3.66 -11.85 -3.57
CA VAL A 48 3.19 -12.90 -2.65
C VAL A 48 1.98 -13.63 -3.24
N VAL A 49 1.01 -12.89 -3.78
CA VAL A 49 -0.19 -13.48 -4.41
C VAL A 49 0.19 -14.36 -5.60
N GLN A 50 1.18 -13.96 -6.40
CA GLN A 50 1.69 -14.79 -7.50
C GLN A 50 2.48 -16.02 -7.02
N SER A 51 3.07 -15.96 -5.83
CA SER A 51 3.89 -17.05 -5.28
C SER A 51 3.06 -18.19 -4.67
N ALA A 52 1.73 -18.07 -4.61
CA ALA A 52 0.85 -19.15 -4.19
C ALA A 52 0.81 -20.26 -5.25
N ASP A 53 1.47 -21.39 -4.99
CA ASP A 53 1.73 -22.44 -5.98
C ASP A 53 0.68 -23.56 -6.00
N GLY A 54 -0.42 -23.42 -5.25
CA GLY A 54 -1.48 -24.43 -5.18
C GLY A 54 -1.02 -25.77 -4.60
N GLY A 55 0.16 -25.82 -3.98
CA GLY A 55 0.77 -27.02 -3.44
C GLY A 55 0.27 -27.37 -2.03
N GLN A 56 1.20 -27.46 -1.08
CA GLN A 56 0.90 -27.91 0.28
C GLN A 56 -0.04 -26.94 1.01
N ARG A 57 -1.04 -27.48 1.72
CA ARG A 57 -2.02 -26.71 2.49
C ARG A 57 -1.38 -25.65 3.40
N ILE A 58 -0.37 -26.03 4.18
CA ILE A 58 0.33 -25.16 5.13
C ILE A 58 1.04 -23.99 4.42
N VAL A 59 1.64 -24.25 3.24
CA VAL A 59 2.31 -23.22 2.44
C VAL A 59 1.28 -22.21 1.92
N ASN A 60 0.15 -22.68 1.42
CA ASN A 60 -0.93 -21.81 0.93
C ASN A 60 -1.52 -20.97 2.06
N GLN A 61 -1.81 -21.58 3.22
CA GLN A 61 -2.31 -20.87 4.40
C GLN A 61 -1.33 -19.79 4.88
N ALA A 62 -0.04 -20.10 4.90
CA ALA A 62 0.98 -19.14 5.30
C ALA A 62 1.18 -17.99 4.30
N ASN A 63 1.17 -18.27 3.00
CA ASN A 63 1.26 -17.22 1.98
C ASN A 63 0.01 -16.35 1.96
N SER A 64 -1.18 -16.93 2.15
CA SER A 64 -2.43 -16.16 2.29
C SER A 64 -2.38 -15.24 3.51
N ALA A 65 -1.94 -15.75 4.67
CA ALA A 65 -1.77 -14.94 5.88
C ALA A 65 -0.77 -13.79 5.65
N PHE A 66 0.34 -14.07 4.97
CA PHE A 66 1.34 -13.07 4.65
C PHE A 66 0.80 -11.99 3.70
N ALA A 67 0.07 -12.39 2.65
CA ALA A 67 -0.60 -11.46 1.75
C ALA A 67 -1.62 -10.60 2.50
N MET A 68 -2.41 -11.20 3.39
CA MET A 68 -3.40 -10.49 4.21
C MET A 68 -2.77 -9.47 5.15
N MET A 69 -1.63 -9.79 5.76
CA MET A 69 -0.86 -8.83 6.57
C MET A 69 -0.42 -7.62 5.72
N ILE A 70 0.18 -7.86 4.55
CA ILE A 70 0.62 -6.78 3.64
C ILE A 70 -0.59 -5.93 3.20
N LEU A 71 -1.69 -6.59 2.86
CA LEU A 71 -2.92 -5.94 2.42
C LEU A 71 -3.49 -5.04 3.52
N ARG A 72 -3.57 -5.51 4.77
CA ARG A 72 -3.98 -4.70 5.93
C ARG A 72 -3.10 -3.45 6.10
N ILE A 73 -1.78 -3.61 6.02
CA ILE A 73 -0.82 -2.50 6.15
C ILE A 73 -1.02 -1.49 5.00
N LEU A 74 -1.15 -1.96 3.76
CA LEU A 74 -1.39 -1.11 2.59
C LEU A 74 -2.70 -0.33 2.74
N SER A 75 -3.79 -1.00 3.13
CA SER A 75 -5.09 -0.36 3.34
C SER A 75 -5.06 0.70 4.42
N GLY A 76 -4.46 0.39 5.57
CA GLY A 76 -4.25 1.35 6.65
C GLY A 76 -3.40 2.53 6.18
N ARG A 77 -2.36 2.27 5.39
CA ARG A 77 -1.49 3.33 4.88
C ARG A 77 -2.16 4.25 3.86
N LEU A 78 -3.02 3.72 2.99
CA LEU A 78 -3.83 4.53 2.07
C LEU A 78 -4.80 5.45 2.84
N TRP A 79 -5.40 4.97 3.93
CA TRP A 79 -6.24 5.80 4.80
C TRP A 79 -5.45 6.96 5.43
N GLU A 80 -4.30 6.69 6.06
CA GLU A 80 -3.45 7.73 6.63
C GLU A 80 -2.88 8.67 5.55
N GLY A 81 -2.56 8.12 4.38
CA GLY A 81 -2.08 8.85 3.23
C GLY A 81 -3.09 9.89 2.74
N TRP A 82 -4.39 9.61 2.82
CA TRP A 82 -5.40 10.62 2.53
C TRP A 82 -5.30 11.82 3.48
N GLY A 83 -4.95 11.59 4.75
CA GLY A 83 -4.67 12.66 5.72
C GLY A 83 -3.55 13.59 5.25
N VAL A 84 -2.48 13.04 4.67
CA VAL A 84 -1.37 13.81 4.09
C VAL A 84 -1.87 14.70 2.94
N ILE A 85 -2.58 14.13 1.97
CA ILE A 85 -3.08 14.86 0.78
C ILE A 85 -4.14 15.90 1.17
N SER A 86 -5.12 15.51 1.96
CA SER A 86 -6.22 16.38 2.37
C SER A 86 -5.78 17.52 3.29
N GLY A 87 -4.75 17.30 4.12
CA GLY A 87 -4.14 18.35 4.94
C GLY A 87 -3.53 19.50 4.13
N ALA A 88 -3.12 19.24 2.88
CA ALA A 88 -2.62 20.24 1.95
C ALA A 88 -3.71 20.85 1.04
N SER A 89 -4.96 20.37 1.11
CA SER A 89 -6.00 20.62 0.10
C SER A 89 -6.25 22.10 -0.22
N GLY A 90 -6.18 22.99 0.78
CA GLY A 90 -6.43 24.42 0.59
C GLY A 90 -5.46 25.06 -0.40
N TRP A 91 -4.15 24.91 -0.17
CA TRP A 91 -3.13 25.49 -1.03
C TRP A 91 -2.81 24.61 -2.25
N LEU A 92 -3.02 23.30 -2.16
CA LEU A 92 -2.91 22.41 -3.33
C LEU A 92 -3.92 22.84 -4.41
N ARG A 93 -5.15 23.17 -4.01
CA ARG A 93 -6.21 23.61 -4.93
C ARG A 93 -5.93 24.94 -5.58
N SER A 94 -5.46 25.93 -4.83
CA SER A 94 -5.25 27.27 -5.37
C SER A 94 -3.92 27.40 -6.12
N ALA A 95 -2.86 26.76 -5.62
CA ALA A 95 -1.51 26.97 -6.11
C ALA A 95 -1.00 25.87 -7.05
N TYR A 96 -1.53 24.63 -7.01
CA TYR A 96 -0.97 23.50 -7.77
C TYR A 96 -1.95 22.90 -8.79
N GLU A 97 -3.21 22.65 -8.40
CA GLU A 97 -4.22 22.05 -9.31
C GLU A 97 -4.32 22.71 -10.69
N PRO A 98 -4.22 24.06 -10.85
CA PRO A 98 -4.27 24.70 -12.17
C PRO A 98 -3.12 24.31 -13.12
N SER A 99 -1.99 23.84 -12.58
CA SER A 99 -0.80 23.43 -13.34
C SER A 99 -0.62 21.91 -13.38
N MET A 100 -1.41 21.15 -12.62
CA MET A 100 -1.34 19.70 -12.60
C MET A 100 -1.85 19.10 -13.93
N SER A 101 -1.37 17.90 -14.24
CA SER A 101 -1.90 17.12 -15.36
C SER A 101 -3.38 16.79 -15.16
N ALA A 102 -4.13 16.63 -16.26
CA ALA A 102 -5.55 16.25 -16.21
C ALA A 102 -5.78 14.93 -15.44
N VAL A 103 -4.84 13.98 -15.57
CA VAL A 103 -4.86 12.70 -14.84
C VAL A 103 -4.76 12.94 -13.33
N GLY A 104 -3.81 13.75 -12.88
CA GLY A 104 -3.64 14.06 -11.46
C GLY A 104 -4.83 14.80 -10.85
N VAL A 105 -5.42 15.76 -11.59
CA VAL A 105 -6.63 16.48 -11.15
C VAL A 105 -7.83 15.54 -11.04
N ALA A 106 -8.02 14.66 -12.02
CA ALA A 106 -9.07 13.65 -11.99
C ALA A 106 -8.88 12.68 -10.81
N ALA A 107 -7.67 12.18 -10.59
CA ALA A 107 -7.36 11.31 -9.47
C ALA A 107 -7.63 11.98 -8.11
N LEU A 108 -7.26 13.25 -7.95
CA LEU A 108 -7.52 14.01 -6.71
C LEU A 108 -9.03 14.19 -6.46
N ARG A 109 -9.80 14.47 -7.51
CA ARG A 109 -11.26 14.54 -7.43
C ARG A 109 -11.84 13.20 -6.99
N ASP A 110 -11.35 12.09 -7.56
CA ASP A 110 -11.87 10.77 -7.24
C ASP A 110 -11.50 10.35 -5.80
N LEU A 111 -10.28 10.66 -5.32
CA LEU A 111 -9.91 10.49 -3.92
C LEU A 111 -10.82 11.30 -2.98
N ARG A 112 -11.08 12.57 -3.29
CA ARG A 112 -12.05 13.39 -2.53
C ARG A 112 -13.43 12.74 -2.48
N ALA A 113 -13.90 12.24 -3.62
CA ALA A 113 -15.21 11.61 -3.73
C ALA A 113 -15.31 10.29 -2.95
N ILE A 114 -14.21 9.57 -2.75
CA ILE A 114 -14.15 8.31 -1.99
C ILE A 114 -14.04 8.59 -0.48
N PHE A 115 -13.08 9.42 -0.07
CA PHE A 115 -12.74 9.59 1.34
C PHE A 115 -13.65 10.59 2.07
N ASN A 116 -14.32 11.49 1.35
CA ASN A 116 -15.26 12.46 1.96
C ASN A 116 -16.71 11.94 1.98
N GLN A 117 -16.96 10.67 1.66
CA GLN A 117 -18.31 10.10 1.72
C GLN A 117 -18.85 10.12 3.15
N LYS A 118 -20.13 10.48 3.28
CA LYS A 118 -20.84 10.47 4.56
C LYS A 118 -20.91 9.03 5.08
N GLY A 119 -20.35 8.77 6.27
CA GLY A 119 -20.17 7.43 6.83
C GLY A 119 -18.73 6.90 6.78
N GLY A 120 -17.84 7.59 6.05
CA GLY A 120 -16.43 7.22 5.89
C GLY A 120 -16.23 6.05 4.92
N SER A 121 -15.04 5.98 4.31
CA SER A 121 -14.64 4.81 3.54
C SER A 121 -14.57 3.57 4.45
N PHE A 122 -14.90 2.38 3.93
CA PHE A 122 -14.72 1.13 4.67
C PHE A 122 -13.26 0.93 5.13
N LEU A 123 -12.29 1.54 4.43
CA LEU A 123 -10.89 1.60 4.85
C LEU A 123 -10.70 2.23 6.23
N LYS A 124 -11.55 3.20 6.60
CA LYS A 124 -11.54 3.78 7.95
C LYS A 124 -11.86 2.71 8.99
N ARG A 125 -12.93 1.95 8.79
CA ARG A 125 -13.36 0.88 9.70
C ARG A 125 -12.29 -0.21 9.80
N LEU A 126 -11.71 -0.59 8.67
CA LEU A 126 -10.61 -1.55 8.63
C LEU A 126 -9.38 -1.05 9.39
N ARG A 127 -9.00 0.22 9.20
CA ARG A 127 -7.90 0.86 9.90
C ARG A 127 -8.12 0.86 11.41
N ASP A 128 -9.31 1.26 11.83
CA ASP A 128 -9.67 1.39 13.24
C ASP A 128 -9.75 0.02 13.94
N LYS A 129 -10.17 -1.04 13.24
CA LYS A 129 -10.48 -2.35 13.86
C LYS A 129 -9.47 -3.47 13.65
N VAL A 130 -8.70 -3.48 12.54
CA VAL A 130 -7.90 -4.68 12.16
C VAL A 130 -6.50 -4.37 11.61
N ALA A 131 -6.29 -3.19 11.03
CA ALA A 131 -5.00 -2.89 10.40
C ALA A 131 -3.90 -2.59 11.43
N PHE A 132 -4.23 -1.87 12.50
CA PHE A 132 -3.25 -1.42 13.51
C PHE A 132 -3.71 -1.65 14.97
N HIS A 133 -4.89 -2.23 15.18
CA HIS A 133 -5.43 -2.49 16.52
C HIS A 133 -5.93 -3.93 16.61
N SER A 134 -5.74 -4.54 17.77
CA SER A 134 -6.37 -5.80 18.15
C SER A 134 -7.63 -5.49 18.97
N ASP A 135 -8.75 -5.30 18.28
CA ASP A 135 -10.04 -5.00 18.91
C ASP A 135 -10.61 -6.27 19.56
N ALA A 136 -10.58 -6.36 20.89
CA ALA A 136 -10.98 -7.56 21.63
C ALA A 136 -12.43 -7.98 21.34
N GLU A 137 -13.35 -7.02 21.21
CA GLU A 137 -14.75 -7.27 20.86
C GLU A 137 -14.88 -7.91 19.47
N ALA A 138 -14.13 -7.42 18.48
CA ALA A 138 -14.12 -8.01 17.15
C ALA A 138 -13.49 -9.41 17.11
N VAL A 139 -12.51 -9.67 17.97
CA VAL A 139 -11.88 -11.00 18.13
C VAL A 139 -12.85 -11.98 18.78
N GLU A 140 -13.53 -11.58 19.86
CA GLU A 140 -14.53 -12.38 20.56
C GLU A 140 -15.70 -12.72 19.62
N ALA A 141 -16.24 -11.74 18.90
CA ALA A 141 -17.29 -11.96 17.91
C ALA A 141 -16.85 -12.94 16.81
N ALA A 142 -15.63 -12.79 16.27
CA ALA A 142 -15.10 -13.71 15.27
C ALA A 142 -14.88 -15.12 15.80
N TYR A 143 -14.52 -15.26 17.08
CA TYR A 143 -14.33 -16.54 17.76
C TYR A 143 -15.67 -17.26 18.02
N ASP A 144 -16.69 -16.53 18.46
CA ASP A 144 -18.04 -17.07 18.72
C ASP A 144 -18.74 -17.58 17.45
N GLU A 145 -18.37 -17.05 16.27
CA GLU A 145 -18.85 -17.52 14.97
C GLU A 145 -18.15 -18.82 14.48
N MET A 146 -17.08 -19.26 15.16
CA MET A 146 -16.34 -20.46 14.76
C MET A 146 -17.11 -21.72 15.13
N ARG A 147 -17.07 -22.72 14.24
CA ARG A 147 -17.72 -24.00 14.54
C ARG A 147 -16.82 -24.80 15.51
N PRO A 148 -17.40 -25.59 16.44
CA PRO A 148 -16.59 -26.41 17.35
C PRO A 148 -15.67 -27.42 16.66
N ASP A 149 -15.99 -27.82 15.42
CA ASP A 149 -15.21 -28.74 14.57
C ASP A 149 -14.28 -28.01 13.59
N GLU A 150 -14.16 -26.69 13.69
CA GLU A 150 -13.29 -25.92 12.79
C GLU A 150 -11.82 -26.17 13.10
N GLU A 151 -11.03 -26.47 12.06
CA GLU A 151 -9.61 -26.75 12.23
C GLU A 151 -8.82 -25.46 12.50
N LEU A 152 -8.35 -25.34 13.74
CA LEU A 152 -7.37 -24.34 14.16
C LEU A 152 -5.94 -24.86 13.92
N GLY A 153 -5.02 -23.96 13.60
CA GLY A 153 -3.68 -24.33 13.17
C GLY A 153 -2.60 -23.40 13.70
N GLU A 154 -1.55 -24.00 14.26
CA GLU A 154 -0.33 -23.32 14.67
C GLU A 154 0.83 -24.00 13.94
N TYR A 155 1.58 -23.27 13.13
CA TYR A 155 2.73 -23.81 12.40
C TYR A 155 4.01 -23.39 13.10
N MET A 156 4.63 -24.32 13.81
CA MET A 156 5.82 -24.05 14.63
C MET A 156 7.09 -24.49 13.91
N CYS A 157 8.12 -23.66 13.94
CA CYS A 157 9.45 -23.98 13.45
C CYS A 157 10.52 -23.58 14.48
N HIS A 158 11.67 -24.27 14.48
CA HIS A 158 12.80 -23.91 15.33
C HIS A 158 13.47 -22.58 14.94
N THR A 159 13.24 -22.09 13.72
CA THR A 159 13.82 -20.84 13.22
C THR A 159 12.80 -19.70 13.28
N VAL A 160 13.14 -18.61 13.97
CA VAL A 160 12.35 -17.38 14.02
C VAL A 160 12.14 -16.85 12.61
N GLY A 161 10.88 -16.62 12.21
CA GLY A 161 10.50 -16.20 10.86
C GLY A 161 9.84 -17.31 10.03
N ASN A 162 9.87 -18.56 10.49
CA ASN A 162 9.12 -19.69 9.91
C ASN A 162 8.03 -20.23 10.86
N THR A 163 7.66 -19.47 11.90
CA THR A 163 6.56 -19.81 12.81
C THR A 163 5.36 -18.92 12.49
N LEU A 164 4.19 -19.52 12.31
CA LEU A 164 2.94 -18.83 12.02
C LEU A 164 1.83 -19.26 12.98
N HIS A 165 1.26 -18.28 13.67
CA HIS A 165 0.08 -18.46 14.50
C HIS A 165 -1.19 -18.31 13.66
N TYR A 166 -1.49 -19.33 12.83
CA TYR A 166 -2.49 -19.23 11.77
C TYR A 166 -3.92 -19.06 12.31
N SER A 167 -4.23 -19.60 13.49
CA SER A 167 -5.53 -19.38 14.15
C SER A 167 -5.84 -17.89 14.35
N ALA A 168 -4.83 -17.06 14.65
CA ALA A 168 -5.01 -15.62 14.81
C ALA A 168 -5.36 -14.94 13.47
N GLU A 169 -4.77 -15.41 12.37
CA GLU A 169 -5.06 -14.90 11.02
C GLU A 169 -6.45 -15.33 10.54
N LEU A 170 -6.92 -16.53 10.92
CA LEU A 170 -8.30 -16.96 10.67
C LEU A 170 -9.32 -16.01 11.30
N LEU A 171 -9.06 -15.54 12.52
CA LEU A 171 -9.90 -14.52 13.16
C LEU A 171 -9.85 -13.20 12.39
N HIS A 172 -8.68 -12.74 11.94
CA HIS A 172 -8.57 -11.53 11.11
C HIS A 172 -9.38 -11.63 9.80
N TYR A 173 -9.39 -12.80 9.15
CA TYR A 173 -10.21 -13.04 7.96
C TYR A 173 -11.71 -12.90 8.24
N ARG A 174 -12.19 -13.45 9.35
CA ARG A 174 -13.59 -13.36 9.77
C ARG A 174 -13.99 -11.95 10.15
N THR A 175 -13.16 -11.27 10.94
CA THR A 175 -13.38 -9.86 11.28
C THR A 175 -13.47 -8.99 10.03
N LEU A 176 -12.67 -9.28 8.99
CA LEU A 176 -12.75 -8.55 7.72
C LEU A 176 -14.16 -8.69 7.09
N SER A 177 -14.71 -9.91 7.00
CA SER A 177 -16.07 -10.14 6.48
C SER A 177 -17.11 -9.33 7.22
N HIS A 178 -17.00 -9.26 8.55
CA HIS A 178 -17.93 -8.52 9.39
C HIS A 178 -17.83 -6.99 9.15
N ILE A 179 -16.63 -6.47 8.93
CA ILE A 179 -16.39 -5.04 8.66
C ILE A 179 -16.87 -4.63 7.26
N THR A 180 -16.69 -5.52 6.28
CA THR A 180 -17.10 -5.27 4.90
C THR A 180 -18.58 -5.56 4.67
N GLY A 181 -19.19 -6.42 5.49
CA GLY A 181 -20.55 -6.94 5.28
C GLY A 181 -20.61 -7.97 4.14
N GLU A 182 -19.47 -8.57 3.79
CA GLU A 182 -19.38 -9.58 2.72
C GLU A 182 -19.75 -10.97 3.28
N PRO A 183 -20.32 -11.87 2.44
CA PRO A 183 -20.90 -13.13 2.90
C PRO A 183 -19.86 -14.12 3.43
N ASP A 184 -18.61 -13.99 3.00
CA ASP A 184 -17.49 -14.84 3.41
C ASP A 184 -16.18 -14.06 3.36
N HIS A 185 -15.14 -14.65 3.98
CA HIS A 185 -13.82 -14.03 4.06
C HIS A 185 -13.10 -13.91 2.72
N GLU A 186 -13.39 -14.79 1.76
CA GLU A 186 -12.79 -14.73 0.44
C GLU A 186 -13.32 -13.51 -0.33
N ALA A 187 -14.64 -13.27 -0.28
CA ALA A 187 -15.29 -12.08 -0.81
C ALA A 187 -14.77 -10.81 -0.14
N ALA A 188 -14.61 -10.82 1.18
CA ALA A 188 -14.08 -9.71 1.94
C ALA A 188 -12.62 -9.36 1.54
N VAL A 189 -11.76 -10.37 1.39
CA VAL A 189 -10.37 -10.21 0.93
C VAL A 189 -10.33 -9.71 -0.52
N ARG A 190 -11.17 -10.24 -1.42
CA ARG A 190 -11.25 -9.78 -2.81
C ARG A 190 -11.71 -8.32 -2.92
N LEU A 191 -12.68 -7.91 -2.12
CA LEU A 191 -13.10 -6.51 -2.04
C LEU A 191 -11.94 -5.63 -1.60
N LEU A 192 -11.23 -6.02 -0.54
CA LEU A 192 -10.10 -5.26 -0.02
C LEU A 192 -8.95 -5.15 -1.04
N LEU A 193 -8.64 -6.25 -1.73
CA LEU A 193 -7.65 -6.28 -2.79
C LEU A 193 -8.05 -5.35 -3.94
N THR A 194 -9.29 -5.42 -4.40
CA THR A 194 -9.82 -4.58 -5.48
C THR A 194 -9.73 -3.10 -5.12
N GLU A 195 -10.12 -2.73 -3.91
CA GLU A 195 -10.09 -1.34 -3.45
C GLU A 195 -8.66 -0.81 -3.28
N THR A 196 -7.74 -1.61 -2.74
CA THR A 196 -6.32 -1.19 -2.65
C THR A 196 -5.67 -1.06 -4.02
N GLN A 197 -5.98 -1.94 -4.97
CA GLN A 197 -5.54 -1.84 -6.37
C GLN A 197 -6.14 -0.63 -7.08
N ARG A 198 -7.38 -0.26 -6.77
CA ARG A 198 -8.04 0.94 -7.31
C ARG A 198 -7.46 2.23 -6.74
N LEU A 199 -7.16 2.27 -5.45
CA LEU A 199 -6.70 3.49 -4.76
C LEU A 199 -5.22 3.78 -4.97
N THR A 200 -4.38 2.75 -5.00
CA THR A 200 -2.93 2.89 -5.22
C THR A 200 -2.56 3.78 -6.42
N PRO A 201 -3.08 3.56 -7.64
CA PRO A 201 -2.78 4.42 -8.78
C PRO A 201 -3.30 5.85 -8.58
N LEU A 202 -4.49 6.04 -7.98
CA LEU A 202 -5.00 7.39 -7.71
C LEU A 202 -4.08 8.20 -6.80
N PHE A 203 -3.54 7.57 -5.74
CA PHE A 203 -2.55 8.21 -4.87
C PHE A 203 -1.29 8.58 -5.64
N ASN A 204 -0.76 7.65 -6.44
CA ASN A 204 0.43 7.90 -7.24
C ASN A 204 0.22 9.00 -8.28
N ASP A 205 -0.93 9.03 -8.96
CA ASP A 205 -1.23 10.04 -9.97
C ASP A 205 -1.31 11.45 -9.38
N VAL A 206 -1.93 11.61 -8.21
CA VAL A 206 -1.95 12.90 -7.49
C VAL A 206 -0.55 13.33 -7.07
N ILE A 207 0.21 12.42 -6.48
CA ILE A 207 1.55 12.71 -5.96
C ILE A 207 2.50 13.05 -7.12
N ASN A 208 2.46 12.26 -8.21
CA ASN A 208 3.28 12.50 -9.40
C ASN A 208 2.93 13.83 -10.06
N ALA A 209 1.64 14.14 -10.23
CA ALA A 209 1.22 15.43 -10.78
C ALA A 209 1.68 16.62 -9.91
N PHE A 210 1.66 16.47 -8.58
CA PHE A 210 2.20 17.46 -7.66
C PHE A 210 3.72 17.58 -7.81
N VAL A 211 4.44 16.47 -7.80
CA VAL A 211 5.90 16.39 -7.86
C VAL A 211 6.42 17.05 -9.14
N LEU A 212 5.77 16.83 -10.27
CA LEU A 212 6.15 17.46 -11.54
C LEU A 212 6.07 18.98 -11.45
N VAL A 213 4.93 19.53 -11.01
CA VAL A 213 4.75 20.97 -10.83
C VAL A 213 5.72 21.55 -9.79
N PHE A 214 5.96 20.83 -8.70
CA PHE A 214 6.91 21.23 -7.67
C PHE A 214 8.34 21.28 -8.22
N ALA A 215 8.75 20.25 -8.98
CA ALA A 215 10.08 20.16 -9.55
C ALA A 215 10.30 21.26 -10.61
N GLU A 216 9.30 21.56 -11.44
CA GLU A 216 9.37 22.68 -12.40
C GLU A 216 9.59 24.02 -11.71
N ARG A 217 8.97 24.24 -10.54
CA ARG A 217 9.08 25.49 -9.79
C ARG A 217 10.39 25.66 -9.04
N TYR A 218 10.88 24.59 -8.41
CA TYR A 218 11.97 24.71 -7.42
C TYR A 218 13.19 23.84 -7.71
N LEU A 219 13.05 22.83 -8.57
CA LEU A 219 14.11 21.85 -8.86
C LEU A 219 14.52 21.86 -10.35
N SER A 220 14.37 23.00 -11.02
CA SER A 220 14.62 23.15 -12.46
C SER A 220 16.05 22.78 -12.86
N ALA A 221 17.05 23.07 -12.01
CA ALA A 221 18.43 22.65 -12.22
C ALA A 221 18.60 21.12 -12.15
N GLY A 222 17.84 20.44 -11.28
CA GLY A 222 17.79 18.98 -11.23
C GLY A 222 17.12 18.41 -12.48
N LEU A 223 15.99 18.98 -12.90
CA LEU A 223 15.28 18.57 -14.11
C LEU A 223 16.14 18.70 -15.37
N ALA A 224 16.91 19.79 -15.49
CA ALA A 224 17.79 20.03 -16.63
C ALA A 224 18.87 18.94 -16.80
N ARG A 225 19.34 18.37 -15.69
CA ARG A 225 20.37 17.31 -15.67
C ARG A 225 19.80 15.90 -15.69
N MET A 226 18.48 15.73 -15.56
CA MET A 226 17.85 14.41 -15.42
C MET A 226 18.19 13.46 -16.58
N LYS A 227 18.37 13.99 -17.80
CA LYS A 227 18.78 13.20 -18.97
C LYS A 227 20.21 12.67 -18.88
N ASP A 228 21.08 13.41 -18.20
CA ASP A 228 22.48 13.04 -17.99
C ASP A 228 22.63 12.07 -16.80
N GLU A 229 21.61 12.02 -15.93
CA GLU A 229 21.52 11.18 -14.74
C GLU A 229 20.64 9.95 -14.99
N GLN A 230 20.85 9.28 -16.13
CA GLN A 230 20.14 8.07 -16.55
C GLN A 230 21.02 6.82 -16.36
N GLU A 231 20.43 5.78 -15.77
CA GLU A 231 21.03 4.45 -15.68
C GLU A 231 20.13 3.41 -16.34
N THR A 232 20.69 2.57 -17.21
CA THR A 232 19.99 1.40 -17.75
C THR A 232 20.27 0.20 -16.85
N LEU A 233 19.23 -0.32 -16.22
CA LEU A 233 19.32 -1.43 -15.28
C LEU A 233 18.84 -2.73 -15.92
N MET A 234 19.61 -3.81 -15.70
CA MET A 234 19.14 -5.17 -15.95
C MET A 234 18.19 -5.59 -14.83
N VAL A 235 16.95 -5.93 -15.18
CA VAL A 235 15.92 -6.36 -14.22
C VAL A 235 15.39 -7.76 -14.56
N GLY A 236 15.14 -8.55 -13.52
CA GLY A 236 14.44 -9.83 -13.66
C GLY A 236 12.97 -9.63 -14.00
N SER A 237 12.34 -10.66 -14.58
CA SER A 237 10.89 -10.63 -14.82
C SER A 237 10.16 -10.49 -13.48
N PHE A 238 9.06 -9.73 -13.48
CA PHE A 238 8.16 -9.72 -12.33
C PHE A 238 7.65 -11.15 -12.03
N GLU A 239 7.39 -11.93 -13.08
CA GLU A 239 6.92 -13.31 -12.98
C GLU A 239 7.94 -14.29 -12.38
N ASP A 240 9.21 -13.90 -12.30
CA ASP A 240 10.27 -14.68 -11.68
C ASP A 240 10.45 -14.32 -10.19
N GLN A 241 9.85 -13.21 -9.72
CA GLN A 241 9.95 -12.80 -8.31
C GLN A 241 9.13 -13.73 -7.43
N ARG A 242 9.74 -14.21 -6.34
CA ARG A 242 9.07 -15.04 -5.34
C ARG A 242 9.29 -14.45 -3.96
N LEU A 243 8.22 -14.41 -3.18
CA LEU A 243 8.25 -14.04 -1.78
C LEU A 243 7.30 -14.95 -1.02
N SER A 244 7.84 -16.00 -0.41
CA SER A 244 7.11 -16.96 0.41
C SER A 244 7.23 -16.62 1.88
N PHE A 245 6.22 -17.00 2.67
CA PHE A 245 6.31 -16.90 4.13
C PHE A 245 7.43 -17.80 4.67
N PHE A 246 7.37 -19.10 4.35
CA PHE A 246 8.43 -20.02 4.72
C PHE A 246 9.66 -19.82 3.83
N SER A 247 10.84 -19.72 4.43
CA SER A 247 12.09 -19.53 3.71
C SER A 247 13.29 -20.09 4.48
N LYS A 248 14.38 -20.36 3.75
CA LYS A 248 15.67 -20.63 4.37
C LYS A 248 16.24 -19.30 4.87
N LEU A 249 16.37 -19.16 6.18
CA LEU A 249 16.90 -17.96 6.80
C LEU A 249 18.44 -18.02 6.87
N PRO A 250 19.13 -16.86 6.87
CA PRO A 250 20.55 -16.81 7.15
C PRO A 250 20.83 -17.49 8.50
N SER A 251 21.82 -18.38 8.51
CA SER A 251 22.34 -19.03 9.72
C SER A 251 23.18 -18.07 10.55
#